data_AF-A0A132PTJ1-F1
#
_entry.id   AF-A0A132PTJ1-F1
#
_cell.length_a   1.000
_cell.length_b   1.000
_cell.length_c   1.000
_cell.angle_alpha   90.00
_cell.angle_beta   90.00
_cell.angle_gamma   90.00
#
_symmetry.space_group_name_H-M   'P 1'
#
loop_
_entity.id
_entity.type
_entity.pdbx_description
1 polymer ?
#
loop_
_entity_poly.entity_id
_entity_poly.type
_entity_poly.pdbx_seq_one_letter_code
_entity_poly.pdbx_strand_id
1 'polypeptide(L)'
;MAGGEGKRRATLPPDDPRHGTTNGYGNLYCRCDRCREANRLSHSAYMKRLRDDGRIVGKHGTDLAYDSGCRCDTCREAHNTKSREYKRRRRNS
;
A
#
# COMPACT_ATOMS: atom_id res chain seq x y z
N MET A 1 23.88 18.11 7.90
CA MET A 1 22.76 17.14 7.90
C MET A 1 22.12 17.17 6.52
N ALA A 2 22.50 16.28 5.61
CA ALA A 2 21.87 16.17 4.30
C ALA A 2 21.53 14.69 4.06
N GLY A 3 20.42 14.24 4.65
CA GLY A 3 19.84 12.95 4.34
C GLY A 3 19.33 12.99 2.92
N GLY A 4 19.93 12.19 2.03
CA GLY A 4 19.59 12.13 0.62
C GLY A 4 18.11 11.80 0.43
N GLU A 5 17.35 12.80 -0.03
CA GLU A 5 16.01 12.60 -0.58
C GLU A 5 16.17 11.70 -1.81
N GLY A 6 15.81 10.43 -1.68
CA GLY A 6 15.84 9.48 -2.79
C GLY A 6 14.84 9.88 -3.85
N LYS A 7 15.18 10.84 -4.72
CA LYS A 7 14.31 11.40 -5.76
C LYS A 7 14.01 10.35 -6.82
N ARG A 8 13.01 9.52 -6.55
CA ARG A 8 12.45 8.56 -7.50
C ARG A 8 11.77 9.33 -8.65
N ARG A 9 11.94 8.85 -9.89
CA ARG A 9 11.49 9.54 -11.11
C ARG A 9 10.02 9.98 -11.03
N ALA A 10 9.81 11.28 -11.22
CA ALA A 10 8.52 11.88 -11.48
C ALA A 10 8.22 11.77 -12.99
N THR A 11 6.99 11.38 -13.34
CA THR A 11 6.50 11.37 -14.73
C THR A 11 5.87 12.70 -15.11
N LEU A 12 5.32 13.41 -14.11
CA LEU A 12 4.70 14.71 -14.30
C LEU A 12 5.75 15.84 -14.24
N PRO A 13 5.46 16.99 -14.88
CA PRO A 13 6.24 18.20 -14.70
C PRO A 13 6.39 18.55 -13.20
N PRO A 14 7.56 19.02 -12.75
CA PRO A 14 7.85 19.24 -11.34
C PRO A 14 6.87 20.20 -10.63
N ASP A 15 6.32 21.17 -11.37
CA ASP A 15 5.35 22.17 -10.89
C ASP A 15 3.89 21.76 -11.12
N ASP A 16 3.62 20.52 -11.56
CA ASP A 16 2.25 20.06 -11.74
C ASP A 16 1.54 19.93 -10.37
N PRO A 17 0.39 20.62 -10.17
CA PRO A 17 -0.32 20.62 -8.89
C PRO A 17 -0.86 19.25 -8.48
N ARG A 18 -0.86 18.27 -9.39
CA ARG A 18 -1.32 16.91 -9.13
C ARG A 18 -0.27 16.07 -8.43
N HIS A 19 0.95 16.58 -8.24
CA HIS A 19 1.93 15.95 -7.35
C HIS A 19 1.41 15.86 -5.90
N GLY A 20 1.55 14.69 -5.29
CA GLY A 20 1.01 14.47 -3.94
C GLY A 20 -0.50 14.21 -3.91
N THR A 21 -1.10 13.83 -5.04
CA THR A 21 -2.49 13.40 -5.11
C THR A 21 -2.59 11.94 -5.53
N THR A 22 -3.71 11.29 -5.20
CA THR A 22 -4.02 9.93 -5.70
C THR A 22 -4.17 9.91 -7.21
N ASN A 23 -4.69 10.98 -7.81
CA ASN A 23 -4.78 11.15 -9.26
C ASN A 23 -3.40 11.14 -9.92
N GLY A 24 -2.44 11.86 -9.32
CA GLY A 24 -1.06 11.88 -9.75
C GLY A 24 -0.42 10.48 -9.76
N TYR A 25 -0.73 9.64 -8.76
CA TYR A 25 -0.20 8.28 -8.68
C TYR A 25 -0.93 7.27 -9.59
N GLY A 26 -2.27 7.26 -9.57
CA GLY A 26 -3.08 6.24 -10.23
C GLY A 26 -3.24 6.47 -11.73
N ASN A 27 -3.71 7.66 -12.10
CA ASN A 27 -4.07 7.98 -13.49
C ASN A 27 -2.90 8.53 -14.29
N LEU A 28 -2.00 9.26 -13.62
CA LEU A 28 -0.85 9.93 -14.26
C LEU A 28 0.47 9.20 -14.01
N TYR A 29 0.41 8.02 -13.38
CA TYR A 29 1.54 7.11 -13.15
C TYR A 29 2.79 7.75 -12.50
N CYS A 30 2.63 8.86 -11.79
CA CYS A 30 3.75 9.54 -11.17
C CYS A 30 4.21 8.77 -9.93
N ARG A 31 5.49 8.43 -9.90
CA ARG A 31 6.11 7.63 -8.83
C ARG A 31 7.05 8.45 -7.94
N CYS A 32 6.91 9.77 -7.90
CA CYS A 32 7.63 10.59 -6.92
C CYS A 32 7.16 10.28 -5.49
N ASP A 33 7.95 10.68 -4.49
CA ASP A 33 7.67 10.37 -3.09
C ASP A 33 6.34 10.95 -2.61
N ARG A 34 6.04 12.19 -3.01
CA ARG A 34 4.76 12.85 -2.70
C ARG A 34 3.57 12.04 -3.20
N CYS A 35 3.59 11.59 -4.45
CA CYS A 35 2.49 10.80 -5.03
C CYS A 35 2.34 9.42 -4.37
N ARG A 36 3.45 8.76 -4.02
CA ARG A 36 3.40 7.49 -3.30
C ARG A 36 2.84 7.64 -1.90
N GLU A 37 3.24 8.71 -1.21
CA GLU A 37 2.75 8.99 0.14
C GLU A 37 1.25 9.27 0.11
N ALA A 38 0.79 10.10 -0.83
CA ALA A 38 -0.64 10.35 -1.02
C ALA A 38 -1.43 9.06 -1.28
N ASN A 39 -0.91 8.18 -2.13
CA ASN A 39 -1.53 6.88 -2.39
C ASN A 39 -1.52 5.97 -1.14
N ARG A 40 -0.40 5.94 -0.39
CA ARG A 40 -0.28 5.17 0.86
C ARG A 40 -1.30 5.63 1.90
N LEU A 41 -1.41 6.94 2.11
CA LEU A 41 -2.38 7.53 3.04
C LEU A 41 -3.81 7.22 2.61
N SER A 42 -4.15 7.42 1.33
CA SER A 42 -5.47 7.09 0.79
C SER A 42 -5.82 5.61 0.95
N HIS A 43 -4.88 4.71 0.65
CA HIS A 43 -5.08 3.27 0.82
C HIS A 43 -5.28 2.90 2.29
N SER A 44 -4.49 3.48 3.20
CA SER A 44 -4.65 3.25 4.64
C SER A 44 -6.00 3.74 5.17
N ALA A 45 -6.48 4.89 4.70
CA ALA A 45 -7.78 5.44 5.07
C ALA A 45 -8.92 4.57 4.53
N TYR A 46 -8.81 4.06 3.30
CA TYR A 46 -9.77 3.13 2.72
C TYR A 46 -9.84 1.82 3.51
N MET A 47 -8.70 1.20 3.82
CA MET A 47 -8.67 -0.04 4.61
C MET A 47 -9.18 0.17 6.04
N LYS A 48 -8.90 1.32 6.66
CA LYS A 48 -9.47 1.68 7.96
C LYS A 48 -11.00 1.71 7.91
N ARG A 49 -11.59 2.34 6.88
CA ARG A 49 -13.05 2.39 6.70
C ARG A 49 -13.66 1.01 6.50
N LEU A 50 -13.03 0.15 5.72
CA LEU A 50 -13.51 -1.23 5.53
C LEU A 50 -13.56 -2.02 6.84
N ARG A 51 -12.52 -1.88 7.68
CA ARG A 51 -12.46 -2.52 9.00
C ARG A 51 -13.53 -1.99 9.95
N ASP A 52 -13.76 -0.68 9.93
CA ASP A 52 -14.76 0.00 10.76
C ASP A 52 -16.19 -0.42 10.39
N ASP A 53 -16.47 -0.49 9.09
CA ASP A 53 -17.76 -0.93 8.52
C ASP A 53 -17.96 -2.46 8.64
N GLY A 54 -16.94 -3.21 9.08
CA GLY A 54 -16.97 -4.68 9.16
C GLY A 54 -17.03 -5.38 7.80
N ARG A 55 -16.81 -4.65 6.70
CA ARG A 55 -16.86 -5.21 5.33
C ARG A 55 -15.55 -5.90 4.99
N ILE A 56 -15.64 -7.21 4.85
CA ILE A 56 -14.53 -8.04 4.36
C ILE A 56 -14.49 -7.93 2.83
N VAL A 57 -13.34 -7.54 2.29
CA VAL A 57 -13.12 -7.45 0.85
C VAL A 57 -12.29 -8.65 0.38
N GLY A 58 -12.72 -9.26 -0.73
CA GLY A 58 -12.08 -10.44 -1.30
C GLY A 58 -12.61 -11.75 -0.70
N LYS A 59 -11.91 -12.84 -0.98
CA LYS A 59 -12.26 -14.18 -0.49
C LYS A 59 -11.57 -14.47 0.84
N HIS A 60 -12.24 -15.15 1.76
CA HIS A 60 -11.61 -15.68 2.96
C HIS A 60 -10.39 -16.56 2.62
N GLY A 61 -9.40 -16.59 3.52
CA GLY A 61 -8.13 -17.27 3.28
C GLY A 61 -7.18 -16.51 2.36
N THR A 62 -7.43 -15.23 2.10
CA THR A 62 -6.49 -14.35 1.38
C THR A 62 -5.93 -13.29 2.30
N ASP A 63 -4.76 -12.74 1.95
CA ASP A 63 -4.18 -11.64 2.71
C ASP A 63 -5.04 -10.37 2.67
N LEU A 64 -5.81 -10.17 1.59
CA LEU A 64 -6.75 -9.06 1.44
C LEU A 64 -7.94 -9.18 2.40
N ALA A 65 -8.47 -10.39 2.61
CA ALA A 65 -9.51 -10.62 3.60
C ALA A 65 -8.99 -10.36 5.03
N TYR A 66 -7.73 -10.71 5.32
CA TYR A 66 -7.10 -10.39 6.59
C TYR A 66 -6.91 -8.87 6.78
N ASP A 67 -6.38 -8.18 5.77
CA ASP A 67 -6.14 -6.74 5.83
C ASP A 67 -7.43 -5.94 5.91
N SER A 68 -8.52 -6.38 5.26
CA SER A 68 -9.83 -5.71 5.35
C SER A 68 -10.55 -5.92 6.68
N GLY A 69 -10.17 -6.93 7.48
CA GLY A 69 -10.67 -7.07 8.86
C GLY A 69 -10.93 -8.51 9.34
N CYS A 70 -10.94 -9.51 8.46
CA CYS A 70 -11.21 -10.89 8.87
C CYS A 70 -10.07 -11.48 9.72
N ARG A 71 -10.41 -12.09 10.87
CA ARG A 71 -9.41 -12.66 11.81
C ARG A 71 -9.53 -14.17 12.05
N CYS A 72 -10.27 -14.90 11.22
CA CYS A 72 -10.33 -16.37 11.31
C CYS A 72 -8.96 -17.01 11.04
N ASP A 73 -8.81 -18.27 11.43
CA ASP A 73 -7.52 -18.97 11.33
C ASP A 73 -7.03 -19.09 9.88
N THR A 74 -7.91 -19.37 8.92
CA THR A 74 -7.53 -19.43 7.50
C THR A 74 -6.95 -18.12 6.99
N CYS A 75 -7.55 -16.97 7.35
CA CYS A 75 -7.03 -15.65 6.98
C CYS A 75 -5.71 -15.34 7.69
N ARG A 76 -5.58 -15.73 8.96
CA ARG A 76 -4.35 -15.58 9.74
C ARG A 76 -3.21 -16.40 9.15
N GLU A 77 -3.46 -17.64 8.77
CA GLU A 77 -2.48 -18.52 8.14
C GLU A 77 -2.03 -17.98 6.79
N ALA A 78 -2.95 -17.55 5.93
CA ALA A 78 -2.63 -16.94 4.65
C ALA A 78 -1.71 -15.71 4.81
N HIS A 79 -2.02 -14.82 5.76
CA HIS A 79 -1.18 -13.68 6.07
C HIS A 79 0.21 -14.10 6.59
N ASN A 80 0.25 -15.07 7.50
CA ASN A 80 1.50 -15.59 8.07
C ASN A 80 2.40 -16.22 7.00
N THR A 81 1.83 -17.00 6.08
CA THR A 81 2.54 -17.61 4.95
C THR A 81 3.20 -16.54 4.09
N LYS A 82 2.44 -15.53 3.66
CA LYS A 82 2.97 -14.39 2.89
C LYS A 82 4.08 -13.64 3.63
N SER A 83 3.92 -13.41 4.94
CA SER A 83 4.92 -12.76 5.78
C SER A 83 6.23 -13.58 5.88
N ARG A 84 6.12 -14.90 6.06
CA ARG A 84 7.26 -15.82 6.09
C ARG A 84 7.99 -15.84 4.76
N GLU A 85 7.26 -15.89 3.64
CA GLU A 85 7.85 -15.83 2.29
C GLU A 85 8.57 -14.51 2.03
N TYR A 86 7.96 -13.37 2.40
CA TYR A 86 8.59 -12.05 2.28
C TYR A 86 9.90 -11.99 3.05
N LYS A 87 9.89 -12.42 4.32
CA LYS A 87 11.11 -12.47 5.16
C LYS A 87 12.17 -13.40 4.57
N ARG A 88 11.77 -14.54 4.00
CA ARG A 88 12.67 -15.47 3.31
C ARG A 88 13.33 -14.81 2.11
N ARG A 89 12.54 -14.19 1.22
CA ARG A 89 13.07 -13.49 0.03
C ARG A 89 14.05 -12.38 0.43
N ARG A 90 13.70 -11.57 1.42
CA ARG A 90 14.53 -10.46 1.89
C ARG A 90 15.80 -10.88 2.65
N ARG A 91 15.84 -12.09 3.20
CA ARG A 91 17.07 -12.67 3.80
C ARG A 91 17.99 -13.25 2.72
N ASN A 92 17.41 -13.69 1.60
CA ASN A 92 18.11 -14.34 0.51
C ASN A 92 18.46 -13.38 -0.65
N SER A 93 18.20 -12.08 -0.47
CA SER A 93 18.55 -10.97 -1.37
C SER A 93 19.56 -10.09 -0.66
#